data_AF-A0A959LL02-F1
#
_entry.id   AF-A0A959LL02-F1
#
_cell.length_a   1.000
_cell.length_b   1.000
_cell.length_c   1.000
_cell.angle_alpha   90.00
_cell.angle_beta   90.00
_cell.angle_gamma   90.00
#
_symmetry.space_group_name_H-M   'P 1'
#
loop_
_entity.id
_entity.type
_entity.pdbx_description
1 polymer ?
#
loop_
_entity_poly.entity_id
_entity_poly.type
_entity_poly.pdbx_seq_one_letter_code
_entity_poly.pdbx_strand_id
1 'polypeptide(L)'
;MRTYKYIIVLLILSCVGRISLTLHYMDLLPDKVRHILAAKNMNEGHGFATSYQSIENVTETVYTPITAWPPGYSILVGAMQKITGGYLSAAIAIDVLSVILFYLG
;
A
#
# COMPACT_ATOMS: atom_id res chain seq x y z
N MET A 1 31.54 16.05 -1.83
CA MET A 1 30.45 17.05 -1.74
C MET A 1 29.61 17.20 -3.02
N ARG A 2 30.16 16.99 -4.23
CA ARG A 2 29.41 17.11 -5.50
C ARG A 2 28.35 16.02 -5.70
N THR A 3 28.64 14.78 -5.30
CA THR A 3 27.77 13.61 -5.46
C THR A 3 26.45 13.71 -4.69
N TYR A 4 26.48 14.20 -3.45
CA TYR A 4 25.28 14.32 -2.60
C TYR A 4 24.22 15.26 -3.18
N LYS A 5 24.65 16.32 -3.89
CA LYS A 5 23.71 17.25 -4.55
C LYS A 5 22.89 16.53 -5.62
N TYR A 6 23.50 15.65 -6.40
CA TYR A 6 22.80 14.87 -7.42
C TYR A 6 21.87 13.82 -6.80
N ILE A 7 22.29 13.18 -5.71
CA ILE A 7 21.46 12.21 -4.98
C ILE A 7 20.20 12.88 -4.43
N ILE A 8 20.31 14.06 -3.83
CA ILE A 8 19.14 14.80 -3.30
C ILE A 8 18.17 15.17 -4.44
N VAL A 9 18.69 15.64 -5.58
CA VAL A 9 17.85 15.95 -6.74
C VAL A 9 17.14 14.71 -7.27
N LEU A 10 17.85 13.58 -7.39
CA LEU A 10 17.27 12.30 -7.82
C LEU A 10 16.23 11.77 -6.83
N LEU A 11 16.46 11.91 -5.53
CA LEU A 11 15.51 11.54 -4.49
C LEU A 11 14.22 12.34 -4.62
N ILE A 12 14.31 13.67 -4.72
CA ILE A 12 13.15 14.55 -4.88
C ILE A 12 12.38 14.19 -6.15
N LEU A 13 13.08 14.03 -7.29
CA LEU A 13 12.45 13.62 -8.54
C LEU A 13 11.77 12.25 -8.45
N SER A 14 12.38 11.29 -7.75
CA SER A 14 11.81 9.95 -7.56
C SER A 14 10.55 9.99 -6.69
N CYS A 15 10.57 10.76 -5.59
CA CYS A 15 9.39 10.93 -4.72
C CYS A 15 8.24 11.62 -5.47
N VAL A 16 8.52 12.73 -6.17
CA VAL A 16 7.51 13.46 -6.95
C VAL A 16 6.96 12.59 -8.07
N GLY A 17 7.83 11.88 -8.79
CA GLY A 17 7.43 10.95 -9.84
C GLY A 17 6.51 9.84 -9.32
N ARG A 18 6.85 9.24 -8.16
CA ARG A 18 6.04 8.17 -7.56
C ARG A 18 4.66 8.65 -7.10
N ILE A 19 4.60 9.83 -6.47
CA ILE A 19 3.34 10.45 -6.07
C ILE A 19 2.50 10.77 -7.30
N SER A 20 3.09 11.40 -8.31
CA SER A 20 2.40 11.80 -9.54
C SER A 20 1.81 10.59 -10.28
N LEU A 21 2.61 9.52 -10.46
CA LEU A 21 2.16 8.27 -11.07
C LEU A 21 0.95 7.69 -10.34
N THR A 22 1.01 7.67 -9.00
CA THR A 22 -0.07 7.08 -8.20
C THR A 22 -1.35 7.90 -8.25
N LEU A 23 -1.25 9.23 -8.25
CA LEU A 23 -2.42 10.12 -8.31
C LEU A 23 -3.06 10.17 -9.69
N HIS A 24 -2.28 10.14 -10.78
CA HIS A 24 -2.81 10.31 -12.14
C HIS A 24 -3.24 8.99 -12.78
N TYR A 25 -2.50 7.91 -12.55
CA TYR A 25 -2.75 6.65 -13.22
C TYR A 25 -3.45 5.62 -12.32
N MET A 26 -3.66 5.93 -11.04
CA MET A 26 -4.14 4.98 -10.04
C MET A 26 -3.46 3.62 -10.22
N ASP A 27 -2.12 3.61 -10.19
CA ASP A 27 -1.29 2.41 -10.37
C ASP A 27 -1.44 1.46 -9.16
N LEU A 28 -2.65 0.93 -9.05
CA LEU A 28 -3.16 0.01 -8.05
C LEU A 28 -3.28 -1.34 -8.74
N LEU A 29 -2.12 -1.92 -9.02
CA LEU A 29 -2.04 -3.28 -9.54
C LEU A 29 -2.86 -4.24 -8.64
N PRO A 30 -3.44 -5.31 -9.21
CA PRO A 30 -4.33 -6.22 -8.48
C PRO A 30 -3.75 -6.72 -7.15
N ASP A 31 -2.44 -6.98 -7.12
CA ASP A 31 -1.74 -7.47 -5.93
C ASP A 31 -1.71 -6.43 -4.82
N LYS A 32 -1.42 -5.17 -5.15
CA LYS A 32 -1.43 -4.06 -4.19
C LYS A 32 -2.83 -3.89 -3.61
N VAL A 33 -3.87 -3.94 -4.45
CA VAL A 33 -5.26 -3.83 -4.01
C VAL A 33 -5.62 -4.96 -3.04
N ARG A 34 -5.25 -6.20 -3.35
CA ARG A 34 -5.47 -7.34 -2.45
C ARG A 34 -4.82 -7.14 -1.10
N HIS A 35 -3.60 -6.63 -1.06
CA HIS A 35 -2.93 -6.36 0.21
C HIS A 35 -3.55 -5.20 1.01
N ILE A 36 -4.03 -4.17 0.32
CA ILE A 36 -4.76 -3.04 0.93
C ILE A 36 -6.07 -3.54 1.55
N LEU A 37 -6.82 -4.38 0.82
CA LEU A 37 -8.04 -5.01 1.33
C LEU A 37 -7.74 -5.93 2.51
N ALA A 38 -6.66 -6.71 2.44
CA ALA A 38 -6.24 -7.56 3.54
C ALA A 38 -5.87 -6.75 4.79
N ALA A 39 -5.20 -5.61 4.63
CA ALA A 39 -4.92 -4.70 5.75
C ALA A 39 -6.20 -4.18 6.39
N LYS A 40 -7.20 -3.82 5.57
CA LYS A 40 -8.52 -3.41 6.05
C LYS A 40 -9.22 -4.53 6.83
N ASN A 41 -9.33 -5.71 6.23
CA ASN A 41 -9.97 -6.87 6.84
C ASN A 41 -9.29 -7.27 8.16
N MET A 42 -7.95 -7.20 8.23
CA MET A 42 -7.21 -7.42 9.47
C MET A 42 -7.58 -6.42 10.57
N ASN A 43 -7.59 -5.13 10.24
CA ASN A 43 -7.94 -4.06 11.19
C ASN A 43 -9.41 -4.15 11.66
N GLU A 44 -10.30 -4.67 10.83
CA GLU A 44 -11.71 -4.92 11.16
C GLU A 44 -11.94 -6.24 11.91
N GLY A 45 -10.90 -7.03 12.16
CA GLY A 45 -10.99 -8.28 12.92
C GLY A 45 -11.35 -9.53 12.11
N HIS A 46 -11.36 -9.45 10.77
CA HIS A 46 -11.63 -10.56 9.87
C HIS A 46 -10.38 -11.39 9.50
N GLY A 47 -9.21 -11.04 10.06
CA GLY A 47 -7.94 -11.70 9.80
C GLY A 47 -7.31 -11.34 8.45
N PHE A 48 -6.22 -12.04 8.09
CA PHE A 48 -5.50 -11.82 6.83
C PHE A 48 -6.23 -12.50 5.67
N ALA A 49 -7.24 -11.81 5.15
CA ALA A 49 -8.16 -12.29 4.13
C ALA A 49 -8.43 -11.22 3.07
N THR A 50 -8.77 -11.65 1.86
CA THR A 50 -9.48 -10.79 0.90
C THR A 50 -10.98 -10.90 1.15
N SER A 51 -11.75 -9.90 0.72
CA SER A 51 -13.20 -9.93 0.78
C SER A 51 -13.83 -9.59 -0.57
N TYR A 52 -14.98 -10.20 -0.86
CA TYR A 52 -15.80 -9.93 -2.05
C TYR A 52 -17.28 -10.16 -1.73
N GLN A 53 -18.17 -9.65 -2.56
CA GLN A 53 -19.62 -9.89 -2.41
C GLN A 53 -20.01 -11.20 -3.11
N SER A 54 -20.89 -11.98 -2.50
CA SER A 54 -21.40 -13.21 -3.11
C SER A 54 -22.25 -12.88 -4.35
N ILE A 55 -22.13 -13.71 -5.40
CA ILE A 55 -22.97 -13.59 -6.62
C ILE A 55 -24.40 -14.05 -6.32
N GLU A 56 -24.57 -15.00 -5.41
CA GLU A 56 -25.87 -15.54 -5.01
C GLU A 56 -26.62 -14.57 -4.09
N ASN A 57 -25.88 -13.78 -3.30
CA ASN A 57 -26.43 -12.78 -2.40
C ASN A 57 -25.48 -11.58 -2.25
N VAL A 58 -25.77 -10.49 -2.96
CA VAL A 58 -24.92 -9.28 -2.96
C VAL A 58 -24.87 -8.54 -1.62
N THR A 59 -25.71 -8.92 -0.65
CA THR A 59 -25.65 -8.38 0.73
C THR A 59 -24.66 -9.14 1.61
N GLU A 60 -24.21 -10.32 1.17
CA GLU A 60 -23.30 -11.17 1.90
C GLU A 60 -21.85 -10.94 1.45
N THR A 61 -21.00 -10.55 2.41
CA THR A 61 -19.56 -10.41 2.20
C THR A 61 -18.86 -11.71 2.58
N VAL A 62 -18.17 -12.30 1.61
CA VAL A 62 -17.38 -13.52 1.77
C VAL A 62 -15.93 -13.14 2.02
N TYR A 63 -15.33 -13.74 3.04
CA TYR A 63 -13.91 -13.57 3.39
C TYR A 63 -13.14 -14.83 3.01
N THR A 64 -12.04 -14.66 2.26
CA THR A 64 -11.17 -15.77 1.86
C THR A 64 -9.74 -15.52 2.34
N PRO A 65 -9.15 -16.42 3.14
CA PRO A 65 -7.78 -16.27 3.64
C PRO A 65 -6.77 -16.13 2.50
N ILE A 66 -5.79 -15.24 2.66
CA ILE A 66 -4.67 -15.13 1.73
C ILE A 66 -3.52 -15.99 2.28
N THR A 67 -3.15 -17.04 1.55
CA THR A 67 -2.09 -17.98 1.97
C THR A 67 -0.85 -17.92 1.09
N ALA A 68 -0.95 -17.36 -0.10
CA ALA A 68 0.14 -17.33 -1.08
C ALA A 68 1.21 -16.26 -0.79
N TRP A 69 0.95 -15.31 0.11
CA TRP A 69 1.82 -14.16 0.36
C TRP A 69 1.95 -13.88 1.86
N PRO A 70 3.13 -13.42 2.33
CA PRO A 70 3.28 -13.00 3.71
C PRO A 70 2.52 -11.68 4.00
N PRO A 71 2.04 -11.47 5.23
CA PRO A 71 1.21 -10.31 5.58
C PRO A 71 2.00 -9.02 5.82
N GLY A 72 3.33 -9.02 5.64
CA GLY A 72 4.21 -7.90 6.06
C GLY A 72 3.78 -6.54 5.51
N TYR A 73 3.52 -6.45 4.21
CA TYR A 73 3.06 -5.20 3.59
C TYR A 73 1.66 -4.79 4.12
N SER A 74 0.74 -5.73 4.29
CA SER A 74 -0.60 -5.46 4.83
C SER A 74 -0.57 -4.98 6.29
N ILE A 75 0.32 -5.53 7.11
CA ILE A 75 0.55 -5.08 8.49
C ILE A 75 1.04 -3.62 8.49
N LEU A 76 2.02 -3.29 7.65
CA LEU A 76 2.53 -1.92 7.52
C LEU A 76 1.44 -0.96 7.05
N VAL A 77 0.65 -1.33 6.04
CA VAL A 77 -0.48 -0.53 5.55
C VAL A 77 -1.51 -0.32 6.66
N GLY A 78 -1.86 -1.36 7.42
CA GLY A 78 -2.82 -1.28 8.52
C GLY A 78 -2.35 -0.37 9.65
N ALA A 79 -1.06 -0.38 9.98
CA ALA A 79 -0.47 0.53 10.96
C ALA A 79 -0.42 1.98 10.44
N MET A 80 0.06 2.19 9.22
CA MET A 80 0.18 3.51 8.62
C MET A 80 -1.18 4.17 8.36
N GLN A 81 -2.23 3.39 8.13
CA GLN A 81 -3.59 3.92 7.98
C GLN A 81 -4.06 4.72 9.19
N LYS A 82 -3.61 4.38 10.41
CA LYS A 82 -3.93 5.15 11.62
C LYS A 82 -3.32 6.55 11.61
N ILE A 83 -2.24 6.75 10.86
CA ILE A 83 -1.52 8.02 10.76
C ILE A 83 -2.04 8.83 9.55
N THR A 84 -2.26 8.17 8.42
CA THR A 84 -2.66 8.84 7.17
C THR A 84 -4.17 9.00 7.02
N GLY A 85 -4.98 8.35 7.86
CA GLY A 85 -6.44 8.39 7.83
C GLY A 85 -7.09 7.53 6.73
N GLY A 86 -6.32 6.95 5.82
CA GLY A 86 -6.85 6.16 4.71
C GLY A 86 -5.88 5.10 4.21
N TYR A 87 -6.40 3.93 3.81
CA TYR A 87 -5.58 2.81 3.37
C TYR A 87 -4.80 3.10 2.08
N LEU A 88 -5.41 3.84 1.13
CA LEU A 88 -4.72 4.26 -0.09
C LEU A 88 -3.58 5.24 0.22
N SER A 89 -3.86 6.25 1.06
CA SER A 89 -2.85 7.21 1.52
C SER A 89 -1.72 6.53 2.30
N ALA A 90 -2.04 5.51 3.10
CA ALA A 90 -1.05 4.68 3.80
C ALA A 90 -0.13 3.94 2.82
N ALA A 91 -0.71 3.31 1.78
CA ALA A 91 0.08 2.63 0.74
C ALA A 91 1.00 3.60 0.00
N ILE A 92 0.52 4.80 -0.33
CA ILE A 92 1.33 5.86 -0.96
C ILE A 92 2.47 6.30 -0.03
N ALA A 93 2.18 6.51 1.25
CA ALA A 93 3.19 6.90 2.23
C ALA A 93 4.29 5.84 2.37
N ILE A 94 3.91 4.56 2.37
CA ILE A 94 4.86 3.43 2.40
C ILE A 94 5.71 3.40 1.13
N ASP A 95 5.12 3.60 -0.05
CA ASP A 95 5.86 3.64 -1.31
C ASP A 95 6.91 4.77 -1.31
N VAL A 96 6.53 5.97 -0.85
CA VAL A 96 7.45 7.12 -0.73
C VAL A 96 8.56 6.84 0.29
N LEU A 97 8.21 6.29 1.46
CA LEU A 97 9.19 5.91 2.46
C LEU A 97 10.17 4.86 1.93
N SER A 98 9.68 3.90 1.16
CA SER A 98 10.51 2.85 0.55
C SER A 98 11.52 3.45 -0.43
N VAL A 99 11.12 4.44 -1.24
CA VAL A 99 12.04 5.19 -2.10
C VAL A 99 13.11 5.89 -1.28
N ILE A 100 12.74 6.57 -0.19
CA ILE A 100 13.70 7.25 0.70
C ILE A 100 14.69 6.26 1.29
N LEU A 101 14.20 5.14 1.84
CA LEU A 101 15.05 4.10 2.43
C LEU A 101 16.00 3.47 1.40
N PHE A 102 15.55 3.26 0.17
CA PHE A 102 16.37 2.72 -0.91
C PHE A 102 17.58 3.61 -1.27
N TYR A 103 17.45 4.94 -1.17
CA TYR A 103 18.57 5.86 -1.39
C TYR A 103 19.48 6.05 -0.16
N LEU A 104 19.03 5.66 1.03
CA LEU A 104 19.78 5.76 2.28
C LEU A 104 20.59 4.50 2.61
N GLY A 105 20.13 3.34 2.14
CA GLY A 105 20.86 2.06 2.21
C GLY A 105 21.81 1.86 1.04
#